data_AF-A0A6B3F9J0-F1
#
_entry.id   AF-A0A6B3F9J0-F1
#
_cell.length_a   1.000
_cell.length_b   1.000
_cell.length_c   1.000
_cell.angle_alpha   90.00
_cell.angle_beta   90.00
_cell.angle_gamma   90.00
#
_symmetry.space_group_name_H-M   'P 1'
#
loop_
_entity.id
_entity.type
_entity.pdbx_description
1 polymer ?
#
loop_
_entity_poly.entity_id
_entity_poly.type
_entity_poly.pdbx_seq_one_letter_code
_entity_poly.pdbx_strand_id
1 'polypeptide(L)'
;VTGCPAVPNGSLGFRWTGSGQGKWNLDLENISPRLSLYGQPDAAGVEVLLPRFDTDGSEHGQGRGEVLRRGVPAIRLAGPGEQVVTTVFDLLLAQYGVGRADLPGRWPAGY
;
A
#
# COMPACT_ATOMS: atom_id res chain seq x y z
N VAL A 1 18.56 -2.07 -9.10
CA VAL A 1 17.13 -1.69 -8.97
C VAL A 1 16.99 -0.28 -9.52
N THR A 2 16.05 -0.02 -10.43
CA THR A 2 15.92 1.29 -11.08
C THR A 2 15.20 2.33 -10.22
N GLY A 3 14.33 1.90 -9.29
CA GLY A 3 13.56 2.81 -8.42
C GLY A 3 12.45 3.57 -9.14
N CYS A 4 12.32 3.42 -10.45
CA CYS A 4 11.35 4.15 -11.27
C CYS A 4 9.98 3.44 -11.31
N PRO A 5 8.87 4.20 -11.42
CA PRO A 5 7.57 3.64 -11.73
C PRO A 5 7.57 2.88 -13.06
N ALA A 6 6.82 1.79 -13.13
CA ALA A 6 6.61 0.99 -14.33
C ALA A 6 5.20 0.40 -14.33
N VAL A 7 4.71 0.07 -15.52
CA VAL A 7 3.42 -0.63 -15.70
C VAL A 7 3.74 -2.07 -16.15
N PRO A 8 3.70 -3.07 -15.24
CA PRO A 8 3.92 -4.46 -15.62
C PRO A 8 2.75 -4.98 -16.47
N ASN A 9 2.99 -6.06 -17.21
CA ASN A 9 1.96 -6.78 -17.95
C ASN A 9 0.80 -7.23 -17.03
N GLY A 10 -0.35 -7.54 -17.64
CA GLY A 10 -1.48 -8.16 -16.95
C GLY A 10 -2.58 -7.22 -16.45
N SER A 11 -2.34 -5.90 -16.43
CA SER A 11 -3.41 -4.93 -16.14
C SER A 11 -4.57 -5.01 -17.14
N LEU A 12 -5.79 -4.63 -16.71
CA LEU A 12 -7.00 -4.70 -17.54
C LEU A 12 -6.88 -3.92 -18.85
N GLY A 13 -6.09 -2.84 -18.87
CA GLY A 13 -5.86 -2.02 -20.08
C GLY A 13 -5.20 -2.78 -21.22
N PHE A 14 -4.39 -3.79 -20.91
CA PHE A 14 -3.74 -4.63 -21.93
C PHE A 14 -4.69 -5.64 -22.59
N ARG A 15 -5.88 -5.87 -22.02
CA ARG A 15 -6.79 -6.91 -22.51
C ARG A 15 -7.48 -6.55 -23.82
N TRP A 16 -7.80 -5.28 -24.02
CA TRP A 16 -8.74 -4.86 -25.08
C TRP A 16 -8.13 -3.94 -26.13
N THR A 17 -6.95 -3.36 -25.87
CA THR A 17 -6.32 -2.38 -26.75
C THR A 17 -5.37 -3.07 -27.74
N GLY A 18 -5.29 -2.54 -28.97
CA GLY A 18 -4.34 -3.05 -29.97
C GLY A 18 -2.88 -2.94 -29.50
N SER A 19 -2.52 -1.86 -28.79
CA SER A 19 -1.21 -1.68 -28.17
C SER A 19 -0.93 -2.64 -26.99
N GLY A 20 -1.97 -3.29 -26.47
CA GLY A 20 -1.90 -4.27 -25.39
C GLY A 20 -1.91 -5.73 -25.85
N GLN A 21 -2.05 -6.00 -27.15
CA GLN A 21 -2.05 -7.36 -27.66
C GLN A 21 -0.77 -8.10 -27.25
N GLY A 22 -0.94 -9.29 -26.67
CA GLY A 22 0.16 -10.11 -26.14
C GLY A 22 0.63 -9.75 -24.72
N LYS A 23 0.16 -8.64 -24.12
CA LYS A 23 0.61 -8.16 -22.79
C LYS A 23 -0.35 -8.44 -21.64
N TRP A 24 -1.50 -9.07 -21.91
CA TRP A 24 -2.43 -9.48 -20.84
C TRP A 24 -2.06 -10.87 -20.29
N ASN A 25 -0.95 -10.91 -19.57
CA ASN A 25 -0.40 -12.09 -18.92
C ASN A 25 0.36 -11.68 -17.63
N LEU A 26 0.87 -12.63 -16.87
CA LEU A 26 1.61 -12.37 -15.62
C LEU A 26 3.14 -12.44 -15.79
N ASP A 27 3.64 -12.46 -17.02
CA ASP A 27 5.07 -12.38 -17.30
C ASP A 27 5.57 -10.95 -17.01
N LEU A 28 6.49 -10.85 -16.05
CA LEU A 28 7.07 -9.58 -15.62
C LEU A 28 8.20 -9.10 -16.55
N GLU A 29 8.62 -9.93 -17.50
CA GLU A 29 9.76 -9.67 -18.38
C GLU A 29 10.99 -9.25 -17.56
N ASN A 30 11.47 -8.01 -17.74
CA ASN A 30 12.64 -7.48 -17.04
C ASN A 30 12.29 -6.63 -15.80
N ILE A 31 11.01 -6.61 -15.39
CA ILE A 31 10.55 -5.85 -14.24
C ILE A 31 10.65 -6.72 -12.99
N SER A 32 11.32 -6.21 -11.95
CA SER A 32 11.28 -6.76 -10.60
C SER A 32 10.52 -5.79 -9.69
N PRO A 33 9.21 -6.00 -9.44
CA PRO A 33 8.41 -5.10 -8.65
C PRO A 33 8.89 -5.04 -7.20
N ARG A 34 9.01 -3.83 -6.66
CA ARG A 34 9.31 -3.61 -5.25
C ARG A 34 8.05 -3.83 -4.43
N LEU A 35 8.13 -4.72 -3.43
CA LEU A 35 7.01 -4.96 -2.50
C LEU A 35 6.77 -3.79 -1.56
N SER A 36 7.82 -3.25 -0.93
CA SER A 36 7.71 -2.21 0.11
C SER A 36 8.62 -1.03 -0.17
N LEU A 37 8.15 0.18 0.17
CA LEU A 37 8.95 1.41 0.19
C LEU A 37 9.76 1.57 1.48
N TYR A 38 9.59 0.68 2.46
CA TYR A 38 10.32 0.76 3.73
C TYR A 38 11.84 0.67 3.49
N GLY A 39 12.60 1.54 4.17
CA GLY A 39 14.04 1.66 4.01
C GLY A 39 14.50 2.23 2.66
N GLN A 40 13.59 2.76 1.83
CA GLN A 40 14.01 3.55 0.67
C GLN A 40 14.47 4.95 1.13
N PRO A 41 15.58 5.47 0.59
CA PRO A 41 16.10 6.79 0.97
C PRO A 41 15.08 7.92 0.85
N ASP A 42 14.23 7.86 -0.18
CA ASP A 42 13.25 8.92 -0.48
C ASP A 42 11.89 8.67 0.21
N ALA A 43 11.74 7.58 0.96
CA ALA A 43 10.50 7.25 1.64
C ALA A 43 10.42 7.90 3.02
N ALA A 44 9.31 8.58 3.29
CA ALA A 44 8.98 9.13 4.59
C ALA A 44 7.81 8.37 5.22
N GLY A 45 7.78 8.31 6.56
CA GLY A 45 6.63 7.77 7.29
C GLY A 45 5.44 8.73 7.21
N VAL A 46 4.30 8.23 6.72
CA VAL A 46 3.04 8.98 6.60
C VAL A 46 1.93 8.26 7.34
N GLU A 47 1.09 9.02 8.07
CA GLU A 47 -0.09 8.47 8.73
C GLU A 47 -1.19 8.13 7.71
N VAL A 48 -1.77 6.95 7.86
CA VAL A 48 -2.99 6.52 7.18
C VAL A 48 -4.07 6.19 8.21
N LEU A 49 -5.32 6.47 7.82
CA LEU A 49 -6.52 6.17 8.57
C LEU A 49 -7.18 4.94 7.96
N LEU A 50 -7.26 3.86 8.76
CA LEU A 50 -7.88 2.60 8.34
C LEU A 50 -9.16 2.37 9.15
N PRO A 51 -10.24 1.89 8.52
CA PRO A 51 -11.47 1.63 9.24
C PRO A 51 -11.32 0.42 10.17
N ARG A 52 -11.97 0.50 11.34
CA ARG A 52 -12.02 -0.56 12.35
C ARG A 52 -13.46 -0.86 12.73
N PHE A 53 -13.80 -2.14 12.82
CA PHE A 53 -15.16 -2.57 13.17
C PHE A 53 -15.21 -3.68 14.23
N ASP A 54 -14.05 -4.17 14.69
CA ASP A 54 -13.87 -5.21 15.70
C ASP A 54 -13.77 -4.64 17.12
N THR A 55 -14.43 -3.52 17.39
CA THR A 55 -14.40 -2.86 18.71
C THR A 55 -15.50 -3.39 19.60
N ASP A 56 -15.45 -3.04 20.88
CA ASP A 56 -16.53 -3.32 21.82
C ASP A 56 -17.87 -2.83 21.23
N GLY A 57 -18.81 -3.76 21.15
CA GLY A 57 -20.12 -3.57 20.55
C GLY A 57 -21.23 -3.39 21.56
N SER A 58 -22.43 -3.13 21.06
CA SER A 58 -23.65 -3.19 21.88
C SER A 58 -23.96 -4.62 22.34
N GLU A 59 -25.04 -4.80 23.10
CA GLU A 59 -25.54 -6.07 23.64
C GLU A 59 -25.60 -7.23 22.61
N HIS A 60 -25.66 -6.92 21.30
CA HIS A 60 -25.74 -7.89 20.22
C HIS A 60 -24.42 -8.07 19.42
N GLY A 61 -23.29 -7.62 19.95
CA GLY A 61 -21.97 -7.84 19.34
C GLY A 61 -21.71 -7.02 18.06
N GLN A 62 -22.52 -5.99 17.79
CA GLN A 62 -22.26 -5.05 16.69
C GLN A 62 -21.17 -4.08 17.13
N GLY A 63 -19.94 -4.32 16.68
CA GLY A 63 -18.81 -3.42 16.92
C GLY A 63 -19.10 -2.02 16.38
N ARG A 64 -18.58 -1.01 17.06
CA ARG A 64 -18.67 0.39 16.62
C ARG A 64 -17.62 0.65 15.53
N GLY A 65 -17.96 1.53 14.59
CA GLY A 65 -16.97 2.06 13.64
C GLY A 65 -15.94 2.94 14.37
N GLU A 66 -14.68 2.54 14.32
CA GLU A 66 -13.53 3.32 14.78
C GLU A 66 -12.48 3.51 13.68
N VAL A 67 -11.45 4.29 13.98
CA VAL A 67 -10.36 4.59 13.05
C VAL A 67 -9.04 4.12 13.65
N LEU A 68 -8.37 3.20 12.97
CA LEU A 68 -6.97 2.86 13.21
C LEU A 68 -6.07 3.91 12.58
N ARG A 69 -5.14 4.46 13.38
CA ARG A 69 -4.06 5.33 12.90
C ARG A 69 -2.78 4.52 12.80
N ARG A 70 -2.26 4.37 11.58
CA ARG A 70 -1.06 3.58 11.27
C ARG A 70 -0.09 4.38 10.41
N GLY A 71 1.19 4.02 10.46
CA GLY A 71 2.21 4.61 9.59
C GLY A 71 2.53 3.69 8.42
N VAL A 72 2.72 4.27 7.24
CA VAL A 72 3.24 3.58 6.05
C VAL A 72 4.43 4.36 5.47
N PRO A 73 5.43 3.70 4.89
CA PRO A 73 6.45 4.37 4.09
C PRO A 73 5.82 4.86 2.78
N ALA A 74 6.02 6.13 2.45
CA ALA A 74 5.46 6.74 1.26
C ALA A 74 6.48 7.63 0.57
N ILE A 75 6.36 7.74 -0.76
CA ILE A 75 7.16 8.65 -1.60
C ILE A 75 6.24 9.66 -2.28
N ARG A 76 6.79 10.81 -2.68
CA ARG A 76 6.12 11.77 -3.57
C ARG A 76 6.47 11.44 -5.02
N LEU A 77 5.47 11.13 -5.83
CA LEU A 77 5.66 10.95 -7.27
C LEU A 77 5.65 12.31 -7.98
N ALA A 78 6.73 12.59 -8.70
CA ALA A 78 6.82 13.78 -9.55
C ALA A 78 5.87 13.67 -10.74
N GLY A 79 5.15 14.77 -11.04
CA GLY A 79 4.20 14.86 -12.14
C GLY A 79 3.13 15.91 -11.89
N PRO A 80 2.20 16.12 -12.84
CA PRO A 80 1.06 17.00 -12.63
C PRO A 80 0.25 16.56 -11.41
N GLY A 81 0.09 17.46 -10.43
CA GLY A 81 -0.66 17.17 -9.20
C GLY A 81 0.04 16.20 -8.26
N GLU A 82 1.37 16.35 -8.08
CA GLU A 82 2.25 15.66 -7.11
C GLU A 82 1.49 14.84 -6.04
N GLN A 83 1.66 13.51 -6.11
CA GLN A 83 0.90 12.58 -5.27
C GLN A 83 1.79 11.85 -4.28
N VAL A 84 1.31 11.70 -3.05
CA VAL A 84 1.91 10.82 -2.05
C VAL A 84 1.39 9.41 -2.27
N VAL A 85 2.29 8.46 -2.48
CA VAL A 85 1.93 7.06 -2.75
C VAL A 85 2.67 6.10 -1.83
N THR A 86 2.03 4.97 -1.56
CA THR A 86 2.62 3.80 -0.87
C THR A 86 2.24 2.53 -1.63
N THR A 87 2.82 1.38 -1.29
CA THR A 87 2.43 0.11 -1.91
C THR A 87 1.21 -0.49 -1.21
N VAL A 88 0.47 -1.34 -1.93
CA VAL A 88 -0.60 -2.14 -1.32
C VAL A 88 -0.05 -3.04 -0.22
N PHE A 89 1.15 -3.59 -0.39
CA PHE A 89 1.79 -4.42 0.63
C PHE A 89 2.06 -3.63 1.92
N ASP A 90 2.51 -2.38 1.83
CA ASP A 90 2.72 -1.52 2.99
C ASP A 90 1.40 -1.19 3.72
N LEU A 91 0.31 -0.98 2.98
CA LEU A 91 -1.04 -0.82 3.54
C LEU A 91 -1.53 -2.08 4.25
N LEU A 92 -1.27 -3.27 3.67
CA LEU A 92 -1.61 -4.54 4.30
C LEU A 92 -0.88 -4.72 5.63
N LEU A 93 0.43 -4.48 5.69
CA LEU A 93 1.18 -4.55 6.94
C LEU A 93 0.63 -3.60 8.02
N ALA A 94 0.27 -2.37 7.63
CA ALA A 94 -0.38 -1.42 8.53
C ALA A 94 -1.74 -1.93 9.05
N GLN A 95 -2.57 -2.49 8.16
CA GLN A 95 -3.87 -3.06 8.51
C GLN A 95 -3.76 -4.22 9.49
N TYR A 96 -2.78 -5.12 9.28
CA TYR A 96 -2.50 -6.25 10.17
C TYR A 96 -1.77 -5.85 11.45
N GLY A 97 -1.45 -4.56 11.65
CA GLY A 97 -0.77 -4.08 12.85
C GLY A 97 0.70 -4.48 12.93
N VAL A 98 1.33 -4.82 11.81
CA VAL A 98 2.77 -5.14 11.75
C VAL A 98 3.57 -3.84 11.82
N GLY A 99 4.00 -3.50 13.05
CA GLY A 99 4.83 -2.34 13.31
C GLY A 99 6.22 -2.46 12.70
N ARG A 100 6.74 -1.33 12.22
CA ARG A 100 8.12 -1.19 11.74
C ARG A 100 8.72 0.09 12.33
N ALA A 101 10.01 0.06 12.60
CA ALA A 101 10.71 1.18 13.24
C ALA A 101 10.51 2.49 12.45
N ASP A 102 10.43 3.59 13.17
CA ASP A 102 10.34 4.96 12.65
C ASP A 102 9.07 5.29 11.84
N LEU A 103 8.08 4.39 11.78
CA LEU A 103 6.77 4.70 11.22
C LEU A 103 5.84 5.30 12.29
N PRO A 104 5.11 6.39 11.97
CA PRO A 104 4.18 7.03 12.89
C PRO A 104 2.97 6.15 13.20
N GLY A 105 2.08 6.64 14.06
CA GLY A 105 0.81 5.99 14.38
C GLY A 105 0.87 5.10 15.63
N ARG A 106 -0.19 4.34 15.84
CA ARG A 106 -0.35 3.47 17.01
C ARG A 106 -0.16 2.02 16.60
N TRP A 107 0.64 1.27 17.33
CA TRP A 107 0.97 -0.12 17.02
C TRP A 107 0.61 -1.04 18.19
N PRO A 108 0.22 -2.31 17.95
CA PRO A 108 0.05 -3.30 19.01
C PRO A 108 1.36 -3.54 19.75
N ALA A 109 1.28 -3.78 21.07
CA ALA A 109 2.43 -4.14 21.89
C ALA A 109 2.74 -5.65 21.88
N GLY A 110 1.83 -6.46 21.30
CA GLY A 110 1.92 -7.93 21.23
C GLY A 110 0.72 -8.52 20.48
N TYR A 111 0.75 -9.84 20.28
CA TYR A 111 -0.33 -10.65 19.72
C TYR A 111 -0.68 -11.78 20.67
#